data_AF-A0A1J5KMU1-F1
#
_entry.id   AF-A0A1J5KMU1-F1
#
_cell.length_a   1.000
_cell.length_b   1.000
_cell.length_c   1.000
_cell.angle_alpha   90.00
_cell.angle_beta   90.00
_cell.angle_gamma   90.00
#
_symmetry.space_group_name_H-M   'P 1'
#
loop_
_entity.id
_entity.type
_entity.pdbx_description
1 polymer ?
#
loop_
_entity_poly.entity_id
_entity_poly.type
_entity_poly.pdbx_seq_one_letter_code
_entity_poly.pdbx_strand_id
1 'polypeptide(L)'
;MDMKVKFSDDLSLENEFEDLPPEDFLYDRRGPWPQPSPNHPFGEAPGVLHLPFSENFYWWLKTGSRYVRDMLFYWPVALGKAISWGGVSPVSDDEFSDYFYNSCYSKFFTFELTDKVKDLFKEYMDPEKRYCVCDFVGMKVLKPINGVHCDPSITLFEVIEGGVKPIAINLKDYVVDQTDGDHWLLAKYIALQAAGNHVIVATHPRLHFPMDAINAITKTAVPKNHILFQLLYPHFELTLKLDYQVLNNPISLLKNEWWMNYAPFPATGESMRDLVVLGFHGIKENPAYPKYFFPLEGPQKVESSYGTFHDGYYQVYLKFVKSVLAEIPVGDRFVTRWANYIHQEMKSFPNGEDIWKGDNFAHAVASYIWDVSLGHAADHKTYAEIPINKNPLRIRVETPHFKNPGFKLNLKKVAGVIDQMKLVMANRMFFMPTNVSTLIKIDYNFPLPALQKSAEQFKKDMYEHESNLKVRNFMPVDEITASIQY
;
A
#
# COMPACT_ATOMS: atom_id res chain seq x y z
N MET A 1 9.82 -38.15 -28.23
CA MET A 1 8.83 -38.48 -27.19
C MET A 1 7.62 -37.61 -27.48
N ASP A 2 6.56 -38.22 -27.98
CA ASP A 2 5.41 -37.57 -28.61
C ASP A 2 4.36 -37.25 -27.52
N MET A 3 4.25 -35.99 -27.10
CA MET A 3 3.28 -35.55 -26.08
C MET A 3 1.96 -35.19 -26.77
N LYS A 4 1.14 -36.21 -27.00
CA LYS A 4 -0.30 -36.06 -27.20
C LYS A 4 -1.02 -36.81 -26.09
N VAL A 5 -1.27 -36.14 -24.97
CA VAL A 5 -2.30 -36.60 -24.03
C VAL A 5 -3.61 -35.97 -24.49
N LYS A 6 -4.51 -36.82 -24.98
CA LYS A 6 -5.93 -36.48 -25.21
C LYS A 6 -6.58 -36.31 -23.84
N PHE A 7 -7.17 -35.15 -23.58
CA PHE A 7 -8.13 -35.00 -22.50
C PHE A 7 -9.33 -35.92 -22.78
N SER A 8 -9.63 -36.80 -21.83
CA SER A 8 -10.68 -37.81 -21.88
C SER A 8 -11.91 -37.27 -21.12
N ASP A 9 -13.09 -37.33 -21.74
CA ASP A 9 -14.39 -36.88 -21.18
C ASP A 9 -14.97 -37.82 -20.09
N ASP A 10 -14.13 -38.63 -19.44
CA ASP A 10 -14.57 -39.61 -18.44
C ASP A 10 -14.46 -39.03 -17.02
N LEU A 11 -15.56 -38.42 -16.56
CA LEU A 11 -15.78 -37.89 -15.21
C LEU A 11 -16.10 -39.02 -14.20
N SER A 12 -15.26 -40.05 -14.14
CA SER A 12 -15.20 -40.94 -12.98
C SER A 12 -14.20 -40.37 -11.97
N LEU A 13 -14.55 -40.37 -10.68
CA LEU A 13 -13.72 -39.88 -9.57
C LEU A 13 -12.27 -40.41 -9.60
N GLU A 14 -12.02 -41.55 -10.24
CA GLU A 14 -10.69 -42.16 -10.36
C GLU A 14 -9.75 -41.40 -11.31
N ASN A 15 -10.26 -40.66 -12.31
CA ASN A 15 -9.44 -39.78 -13.17
C ASN A 15 -9.23 -38.38 -12.58
N GLU A 16 -10.01 -37.97 -11.57
CA GLU A 16 -9.80 -36.71 -10.86
C GLU A 16 -8.57 -36.73 -9.94
N PHE A 17 -8.04 -37.93 -9.65
CA PHE A 17 -6.88 -38.19 -8.79
C PHE A 17 -5.60 -38.58 -9.55
N GLU A 18 -5.49 -38.33 -10.86
CA GLU A 18 -4.15 -38.06 -11.45
C GLU A 18 -3.67 -36.68 -10.94
N ASP A 19 -3.41 -36.66 -9.63
CA ASP A 19 -2.73 -35.60 -8.94
C ASP A 19 -1.29 -35.64 -9.42
N LEU A 20 -0.88 -34.57 -10.10
CA LEU A 20 0.52 -34.32 -10.41
C LEU A 20 1.36 -34.59 -9.16
N PRO A 21 2.50 -35.29 -9.29
CA PRO A 21 3.29 -35.69 -8.15
C PRO A 21 3.76 -34.44 -7.35
N PRO A 22 3.98 -34.54 -6.03
CA PRO A 22 4.25 -33.38 -5.18
C PRO A 22 5.35 -32.45 -5.72
N GLU A 23 6.40 -33.02 -6.31
CA GLU A 23 7.54 -32.32 -6.90
C GLU A 23 7.18 -31.37 -8.06
N ASP A 24 6.00 -31.48 -8.66
CA ASP A 24 5.52 -30.55 -9.69
C ASP A 24 5.09 -29.19 -9.11
N PHE A 25 4.90 -29.11 -7.79
CA PHE A 25 4.54 -27.90 -7.07
C PHE A 25 5.77 -27.28 -6.42
N LEU A 26 5.69 -26.00 -6.06
CA LEU A 26 6.73 -25.42 -5.24
C LEU A 26 6.65 -26.02 -3.83
N TYR A 27 7.81 -26.36 -3.25
CA TYR A 27 7.90 -26.92 -1.90
C TYR A 27 7.11 -28.24 -1.69
N ASP A 28 6.95 -29.04 -2.74
CA ASP A 28 6.35 -30.38 -2.68
C ASP A 28 4.92 -30.40 -2.09
N ARG A 29 4.10 -29.37 -2.40
CA ARG A 29 2.75 -29.12 -1.84
C ARG A 29 2.70 -28.90 -0.32
N ARG A 30 3.82 -28.66 0.36
CA ARG A 30 3.87 -28.54 1.84
C ARG A 30 3.56 -27.15 2.39
N GLY A 31 3.14 -26.22 1.54
CA GLY A 31 2.99 -24.81 1.88
C GLY A 31 4.04 -23.93 1.20
N PRO A 32 4.00 -22.61 1.41
CA PRO A 32 3.30 -21.88 2.48
C PRO A 32 1.78 -21.82 2.30
N TRP A 33 1.05 -21.75 3.42
CA TRP A 33 -0.40 -21.51 3.43
C TRP A 33 -0.73 -20.30 4.32
N PRO A 34 -1.74 -19.49 4.00
CA PRO A 34 -2.21 -18.43 4.89
C PRO A 34 -2.76 -19.00 6.21
N GLN A 35 -2.60 -18.23 7.29
CA GLN A 35 -3.14 -18.50 8.62
C GLN A 35 -3.73 -17.20 9.20
N PRO A 36 -4.72 -17.28 10.12
CA PRO A 36 -5.18 -16.11 10.86
C PRO A 36 -4.01 -15.36 11.52
N SER A 37 -4.03 -14.02 11.48
CA SER A 37 -3.02 -13.19 12.14
C SER A 37 -2.93 -13.53 13.64
N PRO A 38 -1.74 -13.81 14.19
CA PRO A 38 -1.58 -14.12 15.62
C PRO A 38 -1.99 -12.98 16.55
N ASN A 39 -1.84 -11.73 16.10
CA ASN A 39 -2.13 -10.56 16.92
C ASN A 39 -3.62 -10.18 16.84
N HIS A 40 -4.22 -10.28 15.65
CA HIS A 40 -5.62 -9.90 15.41
C HIS A 40 -6.30 -10.90 14.45
N PRO A 41 -6.63 -12.12 14.90
CA PRO A 41 -7.13 -13.19 14.02
C PRO A 41 -8.46 -12.88 13.33
N PHE A 42 -9.22 -11.92 13.86
CA PHE A 42 -10.47 -11.43 13.29
C PHE A 42 -10.40 -9.98 12.79
N GLY A 43 -9.22 -9.34 12.89
CA GLY A 43 -9.00 -7.91 12.66
C GLY A 43 -8.10 -7.60 11.46
N GLU A 44 -7.21 -8.51 11.09
CA GLU A 44 -6.24 -8.34 10.00
C GLU A 44 -6.46 -9.40 8.91
N ALA A 45 -5.87 -9.18 7.74
CA ALA A 45 -5.80 -10.19 6.70
C ALA A 45 -5.02 -11.43 7.19
N PRO A 46 -5.34 -12.64 6.69
CA PRO A 46 -4.52 -13.82 6.93
C PRO A 46 -3.07 -13.58 6.47
N GLY A 47 -2.10 -13.97 7.31
CA GLY A 47 -0.67 -13.86 7.01
C GLY A 47 -0.03 -15.23 6.86
N VAL A 48 1.24 -15.28 6.47
CA VAL A 48 2.00 -16.54 6.35
C VAL A 48 3.05 -16.64 7.45
N LEU A 49 2.82 -17.54 8.41
CA LEU A 49 3.65 -17.68 9.62
C LEU A 49 4.79 -18.69 9.45
N HIS A 50 4.59 -19.69 8.60
CA HIS A 50 5.55 -20.77 8.37
C HIS A 50 6.14 -20.68 6.96
N LEU A 51 7.27 -19.99 6.86
CA LEU A 51 7.97 -19.79 5.60
C LEU A 51 9.04 -20.85 5.37
N PRO A 52 9.15 -21.38 4.13
CA PRO A 52 10.26 -22.24 3.73
C PRO A 52 11.62 -21.60 4.01
N PHE A 53 12.63 -22.42 4.33
CA PHE A 53 13.99 -21.94 4.63
C PHE A 53 14.60 -21.13 3.48
N SER A 54 14.33 -21.51 2.22
CA SER A 54 14.79 -20.81 1.03
C SER A 54 14.33 -19.35 0.97
N GLU A 55 13.05 -19.07 1.27
CA GLU A 55 12.48 -17.72 1.33
C GLU A 55 13.20 -16.87 2.39
N ASN A 56 13.42 -17.46 3.58
CA ASN A 56 14.13 -16.79 4.68
C ASN A 56 15.58 -16.45 4.30
N PHE A 57 16.30 -17.42 3.74
CA PHE A 57 17.70 -17.24 3.35
C PHE A 57 17.85 -16.19 2.25
N TYR A 58 17.00 -16.28 1.22
CA TYR A 58 17.03 -15.34 0.10
C TYR A 58 16.72 -13.90 0.54
N TRP A 59 15.75 -13.72 1.43
CA TRP A 59 15.44 -12.41 2.01
C TRP A 59 16.61 -11.82 2.80
N TRP A 60 17.31 -12.62 3.60
CA TRP A 60 18.48 -12.14 4.35
C TRP A 60 19.60 -11.68 3.41
N LEU A 61 19.83 -12.43 2.34
CA LEU A 61 20.84 -12.10 1.33
C LEU A 61 20.53 -10.77 0.62
N LYS A 62 19.27 -10.56 0.21
CA LYS A 62 18.88 -9.41 -0.61
C LYS A 62 18.48 -8.16 0.19
N THR A 63 17.79 -8.34 1.31
CA THR A 63 17.10 -7.26 2.02
C THR A 63 17.55 -7.16 3.47
N GLY A 64 17.59 -8.27 4.21
CA GLY A 64 17.86 -8.24 5.65
C GLY A 64 19.23 -7.69 6.03
N SER A 65 20.28 -8.05 5.28
CA SER A 65 21.64 -7.55 5.52
C SER A 65 21.75 -6.02 5.38
N ARG A 66 21.05 -5.44 4.40
CA ARG A 66 20.94 -3.99 4.21
C ARG A 66 20.29 -3.32 5.41
N TYR A 67 19.17 -3.86 5.89
CA TYR A 67 18.46 -3.32 7.06
C TYR A 67 19.36 -3.26 8.29
N VAL A 68 20.09 -4.34 8.58
CA VAL A 68 21.03 -4.40 9.71
C VAL A 68 22.17 -3.39 9.53
N ARG A 69 22.75 -3.30 8.33
CA ARG A 69 23.81 -2.31 8.03
C ARG A 69 23.31 -0.89 8.26
N ASP A 70 22.16 -0.52 7.71
CA ASP A 70 21.65 0.85 7.79
C ASP A 70 21.26 1.19 9.24
N MET A 71 20.67 0.25 9.99
CA MET A 71 20.40 0.39 11.42
C MET A 71 21.67 0.72 12.23
N LEU A 72 22.77 -0.01 11.98
CA LEU A 72 24.01 0.14 12.74
C LEU A 72 24.81 1.39 12.37
N PHE A 73 24.81 1.79 11.09
CA PHE A 73 25.77 2.77 10.57
C PHE A 73 25.17 4.06 10.03
N TYR A 74 23.87 4.13 9.72
CA TYR A 74 23.27 5.32 9.10
C TYR A 74 22.78 6.37 10.11
N TRP A 75 22.58 6.00 11.38
CA TRP A 75 22.04 6.90 12.40
C TRP A 75 22.86 8.20 12.62
N PRO A 76 24.21 8.25 12.49
CA PRO A 76 24.94 9.50 12.63
C PRO A 76 24.62 10.47 11.48
N VAL A 77 24.44 9.96 10.26
CA VAL A 77 24.04 10.75 9.09
C VAL A 77 22.63 11.30 9.29
N ALA A 78 21.71 10.44 9.76
CA ALA A 78 20.34 10.84 10.06
C ALA A 78 20.29 11.93 11.16
N LEU A 79 21.11 11.80 12.20
CA LEU A 79 21.22 12.78 13.27
C LEU A 79 21.78 14.11 12.79
N GLY A 80 22.86 14.09 12.01
CA GLY A 80 23.44 15.30 11.42
C GLY A 80 22.45 16.08 10.56
N LYS A 81 21.66 15.35 9.75
CA LYS A 81 20.57 15.93 8.95
C LYS A 81 19.44 16.50 9.81
N ALA A 82 19.04 15.82 10.87
CA ALA A 82 18.02 16.33 11.78
C ALA A 82 18.48 17.58 12.56
N ILE A 83 19.75 17.65 12.95
CA ILE A 83 20.34 18.82 13.60
C ILE A 83 20.37 20.02 12.66
N SER A 84 20.74 19.82 11.38
CA SER A 84 20.83 20.94 10.42
C SER A 84 19.49 21.60 10.12
N TRP A 85 18.37 20.89 10.31
CA TRP A 85 17.03 21.46 10.21
C TRP A 85 16.60 22.26 11.44
N GLY A 86 17.05 21.87 12.64
CA GLY A 86 16.76 22.58 13.89
C GLY A 86 15.28 22.61 14.33
N GLY A 87 14.39 21.96 13.60
CA GLY A 87 12.94 21.96 13.78
C GLY A 87 12.22 21.54 12.49
N VAL A 88 10.89 21.55 12.49
CA VAL A 88 10.14 21.40 11.23
C VAL A 88 10.23 22.69 10.40
N SER A 89 10.12 22.57 9.09
CA SER A 89 10.01 23.72 8.19
C SER A 89 8.56 24.08 7.93
N PRO A 90 8.21 25.39 7.80
CA PRO A 90 6.85 25.81 7.49
C PRO A 90 6.37 25.17 6.18
N VAL A 91 5.08 24.86 6.14
CA VAL A 91 4.40 24.29 4.96
C VAL A 91 3.46 25.36 4.43
N SER A 92 3.62 25.76 3.17
CA SER A 92 2.66 26.67 2.51
C SER A 92 1.34 25.95 2.16
N ASP A 93 0.32 26.68 1.75
CA ASP A 93 -0.94 26.05 1.31
C ASP A 93 -0.75 25.31 -0.03
N ASP A 94 0.11 25.84 -0.91
CA ASP A 94 0.46 25.20 -2.18
C ASP A 94 1.20 23.87 -1.94
N GLU A 95 2.18 23.86 -1.04
CA GLU A 95 2.89 22.61 -0.68
C GLU A 95 1.96 21.60 -0.03
N PHE A 96 1.08 22.04 0.86
CA PHE A 96 0.10 21.17 1.50
C PHE A 96 -0.87 20.58 0.45
N SER A 97 -1.35 21.39 -0.48
CA SER A 97 -2.18 20.95 -1.60
C SER A 97 -1.44 19.94 -2.48
N ASP A 98 -0.19 20.23 -2.84
CA ASP A 98 0.65 19.38 -3.67
C ASP A 98 0.89 18.02 -3.01
N TYR A 99 1.19 17.97 -1.72
CA TYR A 99 1.37 16.70 -1.01
C TYR A 99 0.10 15.86 -1.04
N PHE A 100 -1.09 16.45 -0.86
CA PHE A 100 -2.34 15.70 -0.93
C PHE A 100 -2.74 15.31 -2.36
N TYR A 101 -2.48 16.15 -3.36
CA TYR A 101 -2.92 15.91 -4.74
C TYR A 101 -1.96 15.04 -5.55
N ASN A 102 -0.66 15.28 -5.41
CA ASN A 102 0.42 14.69 -6.21
C ASN A 102 1.26 13.67 -5.41
N SER A 103 0.63 12.91 -4.52
CA SER A 103 1.25 11.75 -3.86
C SER A 103 0.20 10.68 -3.52
N CYS A 104 0.65 9.60 -2.88
CA CYS A 104 -0.23 8.59 -2.29
C CYS A 104 -1.24 9.13 -1.27
N TYR A 105 -1.08 10.35 -0.73
CA TYR A 105 -2.09 10.99 0.12
C TYR A 105 -3.41 11.26 -0.61
N SER A 106 -3.39 11.33 -1.94
CA SER A 106 -4.61 11.54 -2.74
C SER A 106 -5.63 10.41 -2.57
N LYS A 107 -5.20 9.23 -2.13
CA LYS A 107 -6.08 8.10 -1.78
C LYS A 107 -7.08 8.42 -0.66
N PHE A 108 -6.86 9.50 0.10
CA PHE A 108 -7.76 9.90 1.18
C PHE A 108 -8.86 10.88 0.75
N PHE A 109 -8.89 11.32 -0.50
CA PHE A 109 -9.96 12.19 -0.96
C PHE A 109 -11.30 11.45 -0.96
N THR A 110 -12.24 11.98 -0.19
CA THR A 110 -13.62 11.50 -0.09
C THR A 110 -14.54 12.57 -0.65
N PHE A 111 -15.23 12.24 -1.75
CA PHE A 111 -16.15 13.15 -2.43
C PHE A 111 -17.60 12.98 -1.95
N GLU A 112 -17.93 11.85 -1.33
CA GLU A 112 -19.22 11.64 -0.68
C GLU A 112 -19.22 12.29 0.71
N LEU A 113 -19.73 13.52 0.77
CA LEU A 113 -19.81 14.29 2.02
C LEU A 113 -21.07 13.88 2.81
N THR A 114 -20.88 13.31 4.00
CA THR A 114 -21.97 13.03 4.95
C THR A 114 -22.58 14.33 5.48
N ASP A 115 -23.82 14.28 5.95
CA ASP A 115 -24.50 15.46 6.51
C ASP A 115 -23.73 16.06 7.70
N LYS A 116 -23.11 15.21 8.52
CA LYS A 116 -22.22 15.65 9.60
C LYS A 116 -21.03 16.48 9.10
N VAL A 117 -20.42 16.09 7.98
CA VAL A 117 -19.30 16.83 7.39
C VAL A 117 -19.78 18.14 6.76
N LYS A 118 -20.93 18.12 6.08
CA LYS A 118 -21.54 19.34 5.53
C LYS A 118 -21.88 20.34 6.64
N ASP A 119 -22.47 19.88 7.74
CA ASP A 119 -22.81 20.73 8.89
C ASP A 119 -21.57 21.31 9.56
N LEU A 120 -20.50 20.50 9.68
CA LEU A 120 -19.21 20.92 10.25
C LEU A 120 -18.58 22.06 9.45
N PHE A 121 -18.70 22.03 8.12
CA PHE A 121 -18.06 22.99 7.22
C PHE A 121 -19.03 23.97 6.54
N LYS A 122 -20.28 24.06 7.01
CA LYS A 122 -21.34 24.85 6.36
C LYS A 122 -20.98 26.30 6.09
N GLU A 123 -20.15 26.92 6.95
CA GLU A 123 -19.73 28.32 6.83
C GLU A 123 -18.59 28.51 5.81
N TYR A 124 -17.95 27.42 5.38
CA TYR A 124 -16.81 27.39 4.48
C TYR A 124 -17.16 26.86 3.08
N MET A 125 -18.38 26.35 2.90
CA MET A 125 -18.84 25.73 1.67
C MET A 125 -19.76 26.67 0.88
N ASP A 126 -19.39 26.87 -0.37
CA ASP A 126 -20.20 27.55 -1.39
C ASP A 126 -20.95 26.52 -2.24
N PRO A 127 -22.30 26.57 -2.34
CA PRO A 127 -23.08 25.64 -3.16
C PRO A 127 -22.69 25.59 -4.64
N GLU A 128 -22.04 26.63 -5.18
CA GLU A 128 -21.60 26.68 -6.58
C GLU A 128 -20.27 25.95 -6.83
N LYS A 129 -19.58 25.52 -5.75
CA LYS A 129 -18.26 24.90 -5.82
C LYS A 129 -18.31 23.42 -5.48
N ARG A 130 -17.29 22.69 -5.94
CA ARG A 130 -17.08 21.28 -5.63
C ARG A 130 -16.06 21.13 -4.51
N TYR A 131 -16.35 20.25 -3.56
CA TYR A 131 -15.49 19.97 -2.42
C TYR A 131 -15.22 18.48 -2.25
N CYS A 132 -14.10 18.17 -1.62
CA CYS A 132 -13.81 16.85 -1.06
C CYS A 132 -13.19 17.01 0.33
N VAL A 133 -13.15 15.93 1.10
CA VAL A 133 -12.48 15.91 2.41
C VAL A 133 -11.44 14.81 2.52
N CYS A 134 -10.45 15.04 3.37
CA CYS A 134 -9.65 13.97 3.95
C CYS A 134 -10.04 13.85 5.43
N ASP A 135 -10.70 12.75 5.79
CA ASP A 135 -11.14 12.45 7.16
C ASP A 135 -10.12 11.54 7.84
N PHE A 136 -9.51 12.03 8.92
CA PHE A 136 -8.55 11.32 9.74
C PHE A 136 -9.06 11.05 11.16
N VAL A 137 -10.37 10.84 11.32
CA VAL A 137 -10.99 10.48 12.61
C VAL A 137 -10.40 9.18 13.19
N GLY A 138 -9.83 8.31 12.34
CA GLY A 138 -9.12 7.10 12.73
C GLY A 138 -7.93 7.34 13.66
N MET A 139 -7.35 8.55 13.70
CA MET A 139 -6.31 8.90 14.69
C MET A 139 -6.78 8.69 16.14
N LYS A 140 -8.09 8.66 16.41
CA LYS A 140 -8.65 8.41 17.75
C LYS A 140 -8.32 7.03 18.33
N VAL A 141 -7.97 6.04 17.49
CA VAL A 141 -7.58 4.70 17.99
C VAL A 141 -6.16 4.69 18.55
N LEU A 142 -5.35 5.68 18.22
CA LEU A 142 -3.96 5.75 18.63
C LEU A 142 -3.83 6.13 20.10
N LYS A 143 -2.92 5.44 20.81
CA LYS A 143 -2.50 5.77 22.18
C LYS A 143 -1.11 6.42 22.09
N PRO A 144 -1.02 7.76 22.15
CA PRO A 144 0.24 8.46 21.91
C PRO A 144 1.32 8.07 22.93
N ILE A 145 2.58 8.06 22.50
CA ILE A 145 3.72 7.96 23.42
C ILE A 145 3.90 9.27 24.19
N ASN A 146 4.67 9.24 25.27
CA ASN A 146 4.83 10.40 26.16
C ASN A 146 5.24 11.68 25.41
N GLY A 147 4.48 12.76 25.64
CA GLY A 147 4.70 14.08 25.07
C GLY A 147 4.55 14.14 23.54
N VAL A 148 3.78 13.22 22.95
CA VAL A 148 3.35 13.24 21.55
C VAL A 148 1.83 13.30 21.49
N HIS A 149 1.29 13.98 20.47
CA HIS A 149 -0.13 14.12 20.23
C HIS A 149 -0.51 13.45 18.89
N CYS A 150 -1.70 12.87 18.84
CA CYS A 150 -2.27 12.16 17.68
C CYS A 150 -3.70 12.64 17.44
N ASP A 151 -3.88 13.95 17.27
CA ASP A 151 -5.21 14.52 17.24
C ASP A 151 -5.92 14.19 15.91
N PRO A 152 -7.21 13.80 15.94
CA PRO A 152 -7.98 13.60 14.71
C PRO A 152 -8.22 14.94 14.03
N SER A 153 -8.27 14.91 12.70
CA SER A 153 -8.62 16.07 11.88
C SER A 153 -9.48 15.67 10.71
N ILE A 154 -10.26 16.63 10.20
CA ILE A 154 -10.92 16.53 8.89
C ILE A 154 -10.50 17.77 8.11
N THR A 155 -9.97 17.58 6.91
CA THR A 155 -9.53 18.68 6.05
C THR A 155 -10.51 18.85 4.90
N LEU A 156 -11.06 20.05 4.73
CA LEU A 156 -11.88 20.43 3.59
C LEU A 156 -11.00 21.01 2.48
N PHE A 157 -11.19 20.49 1.28
CA PHE A 157 -10.57 20.99 0.07
C PHE A 157 -11.64 21.45 -0.94
N GLU A 158 -11.41 22.60 -1.56
CA GLU A 158 -12.08 22.99 -2.81
C GLU A 158 -11.36 22.29 -3.96
N VAL A 159 -12.14 21.69 -4.86
CA VAL A 159 -11.63 21.02 -6.05
C VAL A 159 -11.51 22.08 -7.15
N ILE A 160 -10.29 22.28 -7.65
CA ILE A 160 -9.97 23.25 -8.69
C ILE A 160 -9.44 22.53 -9.93
N GLU A 161 -9.31 23.24 -11.05
CA GLU A 161 -8.73 22.66 -12.26
C GLU A 161 -7.30 22.17 -11.99
N GLY A 162 -7.08 20.86 -12.17
CA GLY A 162 -5.77 20.24 -12.01
C GLY A 162 -5.24 20.17 -10.57
N GLY A 163 -6.09 20.36 -9.54
CA GLY A 163 -5.62 20.35 -8.16
C GLY A 163 -6.72 20.45 -7.10
N VAL A 164 -6.27 20.70 -5.88
CA VAL A 164 -7.13 21.04 -4.74
C VAL A 164 -6.58 22.26 -4.03
N LYS A 165 -7.46 22.96 -3.30
CA LYS A 165 -7.08 24.07 -2.42
C LYS A 165 -7.62 23.82 -1.02
N PRO A 166 -6.79 23.83 0.05
CA PRO A 166 -7.28 23.66 1.41
C PRO A 166 -8.09 24.90 1.80
N ILE A 167 -9.28 24.66 2.35
CA ILE A 167 -10.21 25.73 2.75
C ILE A 167 -10.28 25.83 4.26
N ALA A 168 -10.45 24.70 4.93
CA ALA A 168 -10.62 24.65 6.36
C ALA A 168 -10.16 23.29 6.93
N ILE A 169 -9.74 23.27 8.18
CA ILE A 169 -9.37 22.05 8.91
C ILE A 169 -10.10 22.04 10.24
N ASN A 170 -10.86 20.98 10.49
CA ASN A 170 -11.41 20.71 11.81
C ASN A 170 -10.32 20.12 12.71
N LEU A 171 -10.12 20.78 13.87
CA LEU A 171 -9.26 20.34 14.97
C LEU A 171 -10.14 20.08 16.19
N LYS A 172 -10.50 18.81 16.41
CA LYS A 172 -11.37 18.37 17.52
C LYS A 172 -12.66 19.20 17.61
N ASP A 173 -12.62 20.27 18.38
CA ASP A 173 -13.74 21.07 18.88
C ASP A 173 -14.02 22.33 18.03
N TYR A 174 -13.13 22.71 17.10
CA TYR A 174 -13.30 23.91 16.27
C TYR A 174 -12.71 23.71 14.86
N VAL A 175 -13.03 24.63 13.95
CA VAL A 175 -12.57 24.63 12.55
C VAL A 175 -11.71 25.85 12.32
N VAL A 176 -10.54 25.69 11.69
CA VAL A 176 -9.62 26.78 11.36
C VAL A 176 -9.44 26.95 9.86
N ASP A 177 -9.09 28.16 9.42
CA ASP A 177 -8.77 28.50 8.04
C ASP A 177 -7.48 29.34 7.94
N GLN A 178 -7.11 29.74 6.72
CA GLN A 178 -5.91 30.54 6.43
C GLN A 178 -5.80 31.87 7.21
N THR A 179 -6.91 32.42 7.71
CA THR A 179 -6.94 33.67 8.49
C THR A 179 -6.54 33.46 9.96
N ASP A 180 -6.54 32.22 10.44
CA ASP A 180 -6.23 31.86 11.83
C ASP A 180 -4.72 31.74 12.14
N GLY A 181 -3.84 32.08 11.17
CA GLY A 181 -2.40 32.21 11.35
C GLY A 181 -1.72 30.93 11.87
N ASP A 182 -1.12 30.98 13.06
CA ASP A 182 -0.36 29.86 13.61
C ASP A 182 -1.23 28.63 13.93
N HIS A 183 -2.54 28.80 14.15
CA HIS A 183 -3.47 27.68 14.25
C HIS A 183 -3.58 26.93 12.94
N TRP A 184 -3.68 27.66 11.82
CA TRP A 184 -3.73 27.08 10.48
C TRP A 184 -2.48 26.26 10.19
N LEU A 185 -1.31 26.81 10.54
CA LEU A 185 -0.04 26.11 10.34
C LEU A 185 0.05 24.84 11.21
N LEU A 186 -0.38 24.88 12.47
CA LEU A 186 -0.45 23.68 13.31
C LEU A 186 -1.43 22.64 12.73
N ALA A 187 -2.59 23.08 12.25
CA ALA A 187 -3.61 22.21 11.68
C ALA A 187 -3.08 21.41 10.49
N LYS A 188 -2.31 22.05 9.61
CA LYS A 188 -1.65 21.37 8.48
C LYS A 188 -0.67 20.30 8.95
N TYR A 189 0.12 20.54 10.00
CA TYR A 189 0.99 19.48 10.54
C TYR A 189 0.18 18.32 11.11
N ILE A 190 -0.91 18.57 11.82
CA ILE A 190 -1.79 17.52 12.36
C ILE A 190 -2.38 16.68 11.22
N ALA A 191 -2.88 17.33 10.17
CA ALA A 191 -3.39 16.65 8.99
C ALA A 191 -2.29 15.83 8.26
N LEU A 192 -1.07 16.37 8.13
CA LEU A 192 0.07 15.65 7.52
C LEU A 192 0.54 14.47 8.37
N GLN A 193 0.61 14.64 9.70
CA GLN A 193 0.90 13.56 10.63
C GLN A 193 -0.13 12.44 10.46
N ALA A 194 -1.41 12.81 10.40
CA ALA A 194 -2.49 11.86 10.27
C ALA A 194 -2.43 11.13 8.92
N ALA A 195 -2.24 11.86 7.81
CA ALA A 195 -2.06 11.30 6.47
C ALA A 195 -0.87 10.33 6.41
N GLY A 196 0.27 10.70 6.97
CA GLY A 196 1.46 9.84 6.97
C GLY A 196 1.26 8.55 7.75
N ASN A 197 0.66 8.63 8.94
CA ASN A 197 0.33 7.42 9.69
C ASN A 197 -0.72 6.57 8.96
N HIS A 198 -1.77 7.16 8.40
CA HIS A 198 -2.79 6.41 7.66
C HIS A 198 -2.23 5.75 6.40
N VAL A 199 -1.33 6.41 5.66
CA VAL A 199 -0.68 5.76 4.52
C VAL A 199 0.08 4.55 5.02
N ILE A 200 1.03 4.76 5.92
CA ILE A 200 1.97 3.71 6.32
C ILE A 200 1.27 2.52 6.98
N VAL A 201 0.23 2.76 7.81
CA VAL A 201 -0.35 1.68 8.63
C VAL A 201 -1.83 1.38 8.39
N ALA A 202 -2.58 2.15 7.60
CA ALA A 202 -3.99 1.83 7.32
C ALA A 202 -4.24 1.48 5.85
N THR A 203 -3.78 2.31 4.90
CA THR A 203 -4.09 2.12 3.49
C THR A 203 -3.01 1.35 2.74
N HIS A 204 -1.73 1.64 2.94
CA HIS A 204 -0.64 0.92 2.28
C HIS A 204 -0.59 -0.58 2.65
N PRO A 205 -0.82 -1.00 3.91
CA PRO A 205 -0.93 -2.41 4.27
C PRO A 205 -1.95 -3.23 3.46
N ARG A 206 -2.94 -2.58 2.85
CA ARG A 206 -3.92 -3.22 1.98
C ARG A 206 -3.31 -3.76 0.68
N LEU A 207 -2.16 -3.22 0.28
CA LEU A 207 -1.37 -3.71 -0.87
C LEU A 207 -0.49 -4.91 -0.50
N HIS A 208 -0.20 -5.09 0.80
CA HIS A 208 0.66 -6.15 1.32
C HIS A 208 -0.15 -7.38 1.74
N PHE A 209 -0.78 -7.28 2.91
CA PHE A 209 -1.15 -8.47 3.69
C PHE A 209 -2.26 -9.30 3.05
N PRO A 210 -3.28 -8.73 2.40
CA PRO A 210 -4.26 -9.55 1.66
C PRO A 210 -3.64 -10.33 0.48
N MET A 211 -2.54 -9.83 -0.09
CA MET A 211 -1.86 -10.43 -1.25
C MET A 211 -1.04 -11.66 -0.87
N ASP A 212 -0.70 -11.83 0.42
CA ASP A 212 -0.02 -13.02 0.94
C ASP A 212 -0.83 -14.30 0.67
N ALA A 213 -2.17 -14.24 0.75
CA ALA A 213 -3.02 -15.38 0.45
C ALA A 213 -2.85 -15.84 -1.01
N ILE A 214 -2.88 -14.90 -1.96
CA ILE A 214 -2.69 -15.20 -3.39
C ILE A 214 -1.30 -15.78 -3.63
N ASN A 215 -0.27 -15.17 -3.05
CA ASN A 215 1.12 -15.61 -3.17
C ASN A 215 1.31 -17.04 -2.64
N ALA A 216 0.91 -17.29 -1.39
CA ALA A 216 1.09 -18.57 -0.71
C ALA A 216 0.28 -19.70 -1.38
N ILE A 217 -0.99 -19.45 -1.69
CA ILE A 217 -1.86 -20.42 -2.35
C ILE A 217 -1.34 -20.74 -3.75
N THR A 218 -0.86 -19.76 -4.51
CA THR A 218 -0.28 -20.03 -5.85
C THR A 218 0.96 -20.91 -5.73
N LYS A 219 1.87 -20.58 -4.80
CA LYS A 219 3.10 -21.37 -4.56
C LYS A 219 2.77 -22.83 -4.20
N THR A 220 1.69 -23.05 -3.44
CA THR A 220 1.35 -24.37 -2.90
C THR A 220 0.46 -25.21 -3.83
N ALA A 221 -0.53 -24.58 -4.47
CA ALA A 221 -1.63 -25.29 -5.13
C ALA A 221 -1.62 -25.20 -6.66
N VAL A 222 -0.72 -24.42 -7.27
CA VAL A 222 -0.60 -24.32 -8.73
C VAL A 222 0.72 -24.96 -9.18
N PRO A 223 0.70 -25.89 -10.16
CA PRO A 223 1.91 -26.55 -10.66
C PRO A 223 2.90 -25.55 -11.27
N LYS A 224 4.20 -25.78 -11.11
CA LYS A 224 5.28 -24.88 -11.59
C LYS A 224 5.27 -24.67 -13.11
N ASN A 225 4.82 -25.67 -13.86
CA ASN A 225 4.72 -25.63 -15.33
C ASN A 225 3.42 -24.99 -15.83
N HIS A 226 2.47 -24.68 -14.95
CA HIS A 226 1.20 -24.06 -15.32
C HIS A 226 1.40 -22.57 -15.66
N ILE A 227 0.74 -22.09 -16.71
CA ILE A 227 0.89 -20.71 -17.23
C ILE A 227 0.61 -19.67 -16.14
N LEU A 228 -0.44 -19.87 -15.33
CA LEU A 228 -0.75 -18.99 -14.19
C LEU A 228 0.41 -18.90 -13.19
N PHE A 229 1.08 -20.02 -12.87
CA PHE A 229 2.21 -20.02 -11.95
C PHE A 229 3.39 -19.24 -12.55
N GLN A 230 3.73 -19.51 -13.81
CA GLN A 230 4.84 -18.85 -14.49
C GLN A 230 4.63 -17.34 -14.61
N LEU A 231 3.39 -16.92 -14.87
CA LEU A 231 3.01 -15.52 -14.91
C LEU A 231 3.16 -14.85 -13.54
N LEU A 232 2.70 -15.48 -12.46
CA LEU A 232 2.66 -14.84 -11.13
C LEU A 232 3.96 -14.98 -10.33
N TYR A 233 4.72 -16.07 -10.51
CA TYR A 233 5.86 -16.41 -9.65
C TYR A 233 6.93 -15.31 -9.53
N PRO A 234 7.33 -14.61 -10.61
CA PRO A 234 8.26 -13.48 -10.51
C PRO A 234 7.76 -12.33 -9.62
N HIS A 235 6.43 -12.20 -9.49
CA HIS A 235 5.79 -11.16 -8.69
C HIS A 235 5.66 -11.51 -7.20
N PHE A 236 6.13 -12.70 -6.81
CA PHE A 236 6.11 -13.16 -5.41
C PHE A 236 7.42 -12.98 -4.66
N GLU A 237 8.45 -12.47 -5.35
CA GLU A 237 9.80 -12.36 -4.82
C GLU A 237 9.82 -11.52 -3.53
N LEU A 238 10.38 -12.08 -2.46
CA LEU A 238 10.60 -11.45 -1.14
C LEU A 238 9.34 -11.11 -0.32
N THR A 239 8.16 -10.98 -0.93
CA THR A 239 6.91 -10.51 -0.31
C THR A 239 6.57 -11.21 1.01
N LEU A 240 6.36 -12.53 0.99
CA LEU A 240 5.90 -13.27 2.18
C LEU A 240 6.86 -13.09 3.37
N LYS A 241 8.17 -13.08 3.10
CA LYS A 241 9.16 -12.91 4.17
C LYS A 241 9.19 -11.47 4.66
N LEU A 242 9.08 -10.50 3.77
CA LEU A 242 9.02 -9.09 4.13
C LEU A 242 7.80 -8.82 5.03
N ASP A 243 6.62 -9.26 4.62
CA ASP A 243 5.37 -9.05 5.35
C ASP A 243 5.42 -9.74 6.72
N TYR A 244 5.98 -10.95 6.79
CA TYR A 244 6.27 -11.61 8.07
C TYR A 244 7.19 -10.75 8.95
N GLN A 245 8.23 -10.12 8.40
CA GLN A 245 9.16 -9.30 9.18
C GLN A 245 8.49 -8.03 9.69
N VAL A 246 7.66 -7.38 8.87
CA VAL A 246 6.86 -6.21 9.28
C VAL A 246 5.90 -6.60 10.40
N LEU A 247 5.21 -7.73 10.26
CA LEU A 247 4.15 -8.11 11.18
C LEU A 247 4.64 -8.80 12.46
N ASN A 248 5.69 -9.60 12.40
CA ASN A 248 5.98 -10.54 13.48
C ASN A 248 7.37 -10.37 14.09
N ASN A 249 8.28 -9.59 13.47
CA ASN A 249 9.62 -9.44 14.01
C ASN A 249 9.65 -8.52 15.26
N PRO A 250 10.34 -8.90 16.35
CA PRO A 250 10.61 -8.03 17.49
C PRO A 250 11.31 -6.70 17.17
N ILE A 251 12.03 -6.60 16.06
CA ILE A 251 12.71 -5.38 15.58
C ILE A 251 11.92 -4.65 14.48
N SER A 252 10.66 -5.03 14.24
CA SER A 252 9.79 -4.29 13.32
C SER A 252 9.56 -2.86 13.81
N LEU A 253 9.53 -1.90 12.88
CA LEU A 253 9.18 -0.52 13.22
C LEU A 253 7.79 -0.39 13.87
N LEU A 254 6.88 -1.35 13.62
CA LEU A 254 5.53 -1.38 14.21
C LEU A 254 5.55 -1.69 15.71
N LYS A 255 6.65 -2.20 16.28
CA LYS A 255 6.78 -2.33 17.75
C LYS A 255 6.93 -0.97 18.43
N ASN A 256 7.54 -0.01 17.73
CA ASN A 256 7.77 1.37 18.16
C ASN A 256 8.35 1.52 19.57
N GLU A 257 9.35 0.71 19.89
CA GLU A 257 10.03 0.78 21.19
C GLU A 257 10.90 2.03 21.32
N TRP A 258 11.07 2.52 22.55
CA TRP A 258 11.79 3.78 22.81
C TRP A 258 13.24 3.77 22.29
N TRP A 259 13.92 2.63 22.42
CA TRP A 259 15.32 2.41 22.03
C TRP A 259 15.51 2.26 20.52
N MET A 260 14.43 2.03 19.75
CA MET A 260 14.51 1.91 18.29
C MET A 260 14.73 3.29 17.67
N ASN A 261 15.98 3.59 17.31
CA ASN A 261 16.39 4.84 16.67
C ASN A 261 15.82 5.03 15.24
N TYR A 262 15.11 4.04 14.71
CA TYR A 262 14.43 4.07 13.40
C TYR A 262 12.90 3.99 13.51
N ALA A 263 12.31 3.95 14.70
CA ALA A 263 10.86 3.88 14.86
C ALA A 263 10.26 5.28 15.01
N PRO A 264 9.53 5.80 13.99
CA PRO A 264 9.12 7.20 13.94
C PRO A 264 7.70 7.42 14.43
N PHE A 265 6.95 6.36 14.76
CA PHE A 265 5.51 6.45 14.98
C PHE A 265 5.17 7.19 16.28
N PRO A 266 3.99 7.85 16.33
CA PRO A 266 3.59 8.68 17.46
C PRO A 266 2.91 7.92 18.60
N ALA A 267 2.58 6.64 18.41
CA ALA A 267 1.74 5.88 19.34
C ALA A 267 2.37 4.52 19.69
N THR A 268 1.86 3.84 20.72
CA THR A 268 2.36 2.50 21.10
C THR A 268 2.21 1.51 19.94
N GLY A 269 3.08 0.49 19.87
CA GLY A 269 2.99 -0.51 18.82
C GLY A 269 1.64 -1.25 18.76
N GLU A 270 1.00 -1.47 19.91
CA GLU A 270 -0.36 -2.00 20.01
C GLU A 270 -1.37 -1.07 19.32
N SER A 271 -1.39 0.22 19.65
CA SER A 271 -2.38 1.13 19.05
C SER A 271 -2.09 1.45 17.58
N MET A 272 -0.82 1.38 17.15
CA MET A 272 -0.48 1.44 15.72
C MET A 272 -1.06 0.25 14.95
N ARG A 273 -1.22 -0.91 15.60
CA ARG A 273 -1.90 -2.08 15.02
C ARG A 273 -3.40 -1.92 14.93
N ASP A 274 -4.01 -1.27 15.90
CA ASP A 274 -5.45 -0.95 15.83
C ASP A 274 -5.77 -0.12 14.59
N LEU A 275 -4.83 0.71 14.11
CA LEU A 275 -4.99 1.46 12.86
C LEU A 275 -4.88 0.58 11.60
N VAL A 276 -4.11 -0.52 11.63
CA VAL A 276 -4.12 -1.56 10.58
C VAL A 276 -5.48 -2.24 10.53
N VAL A 277 -6.01 -2.64 11.69
CA VAL A 277 -7.34 -3.26 11.82
C VAL A 277 -8.41 -2.31 11.27
N LEU A 278 -8.33 -1.01 11.60
CA LEU A 278 -9.22 0.01 11.07
C LEU A 278 -9.17 0.09 9.53
N GLY A 279 -7.96 0.07 8.94
CA GLY A 279 -7.77 0.07 7.49
C GLY A 279 -8.40 -1.13 6.77
N PHE A 280 -8.51 -2.27 7.46
CA PHE A 280 -9.11 -3.49 6.93
C PHE A 280 -10.63 -3.57 7.16
N HIS A 281 -11.10 -3.24 8.35
CA HIS A 281 -12.53 -3.32 8.72
C HIS A 281 -13.35 -2.11 8.26
N GLY A 282 -12.71 -0.96 8.12
CA GLY A 282 -13.37 0.30 7.89
C GLY A 282 -14.13 0.82 9.11
N ILE A 283 -14.83 1.93 8.92
CA ILE A 283 -15.77 2.51 9.89
C ILE A 283 -17.15 2.49 9.26
N LYS A 284 -18.12 1.88 9.94
CA LYS A 284 -19.50 1.81 9.48
C LYS A 284 -20.03 3.22 9.21
N GLU A 285 -20.69 3.41 8.06
CA GLU A 285 -21.31 4.69 7.64
C GLU A 285 -20.31 5.85 7.49
N ASN A 286 -19.00 5.58 7.41
CA ASN A 286 -18.01 6.58 7.07
C ASN A 286 -17.36 6.25 5.69
N PRO A 287 -17.64 7.04 4.65
CA PRO A 287 -17.11 6.78 3.30
C PRO A 287 -15.59 6.90 3.20
N ALA A 288 -14.91 7.59 4.12
CA ALA A 288 -13.44 7.68 4.14
C ALA A 288 -12.75 6.40 4.65
N TYR A 289 -13.50 5.50 5.28
CA TYR A 289 -12.99 4.24 5.83
C TYR A 289 -13.81 3.06 5.33
N PRO A 290 -13.78 2.76 4.02
CA PRO A 290 -14.46 1.59 3.48
C PRO A 290 -13.75 0.32 3.97
N LYS A 291 -14.54 -0.72 4.25
CA LYS A 291 -14.01 -2.06 4.49
C LYS A 291 -13.15 -2.50 3.30
N TYR A 292 -12.06 -3.21 3.58
CA TYR A 292 -11.22 -3.76 2.53
C TYR A 292 -12.01 -4.69 1.59
N PHE A 293 -11.71 -4.56 0.30
CA PHE A 293 -12.12 -5.46 -0.75
C PHE A 293 -10.97 -5.64 -1.74
N PHE A 294 -10.87 -6.83 -2.35
CA PHE A 294 -9.94 -7.09 -3.43
C PHE A 294 -10.33 -6.23 -4.66
N PRO A 295 -9.41 -5.40 -5.18
CA PRO A 295 -9.71 -4.46 -6.26
C PRO A 295 -9.80 -5.19 -7.62
N LEU A 296 -10.87 -5.96 -7.84
CA LEU A 296 -11.00 -6.84 -9.00
C LEU A 296 -10.76 -6.10 -10.31
N GLU A 297 -11.37 -4.95 -10.51
CA GLU A 297 -11.30 -4.17 -11.75
C GLU A 297 -10.15 -3.12 -11.77
N GLY A 298 -9.11 -3.34 -10.97
CA GLY A 298 -7.91 -2.50 -10.93
C GLY A 298 -7.96 -1.45 -9.82
N PRO A 299 -7.08 -0.42 -9.87
CA PRO A 299 -6.95 0.59 -8.82
C PRO A 299 -8.30 1.13 -8.36
N GLN A 300 -8.43 1.33 -7.05
CA GLN A 300 -9.53 2.15 -6.54
C GLN A 300 -9.48 3.53 -7.18
N LYS A 301 -10.64 4.04 -7.59
CA LYS A 301 -10.73 5.33 -8.24
C LYS A 301 -10.32 6.43 -7.28
N VAL A 302 -9.29 7.17 -7.67
CA VAL A 302 -8.81 8.36 -6.98
C VAL A 302 -8.91 9.50 -7.97
N GLU A 303 -9.73 10.51 -7.68
CA GLU A 303 -9.88 11.69 -8.53
C GLU A 303 -8.68 12.64 -8.36
N SER A 304 -7.54 12.25 -8.89
CA SER A 304 -6.30 13.04 -8.91
C SER A 304 -5.42 12.66 -10.10
N SER A 305 -4.34 13.42 -10.29
CA SER A 305 -3.25 13.05 -11.21
C SER A 305 -2.65 11.69 -10.87
N TYR A 306 -2.54 11.36 -9.58
CA TYR A 306 -2.05 10.07 -9.08
C TYR A 306 -2.99 8.92 -9.46
N GLY A 307 -4.30 9.08 -9.28
CA GLY A 307 -5.27 8.06 -9.71
C GLY A 307 -5.27 7.85 -11.23
N THR A 308 -5.19 8.94 -12.00
CA THR A 308 -5.10 8.89 -13.46
C THR A 308 -3.85 8.13 -13.93
N PHE A 309 -2.72 8.32 -13.24
CA PHE A 309 -1.49 7.57 -13.48
C PHE A 309 -1.66 6.07 -13.26
N HIS A 310 -2.26 5.65 -12.13
CA HIS A 310 -2.50 4.24 -11.85
C HIS A 310 -3.50 3.60 -12.84
N ASP A 311 -4.58 4.31 -13.16
CA ASP A 311 -5.60 3.87 -14.12
C ASP A 311 -5.01 3.59 -15.50
N GLY A 312 -4.14 4.49 -15.98
CA GLY A 312 -3.49 4.35 -17.28
C GLY A 312 -2.60 3.11 -17.37
N TYR A 313 -1.72 2.92 -16.38
CA TYR A 313 -0.86 1.75 -16.34
C TYR A 313 -1.65 0.45 -16.15
N TYR A 314 -2.72 0.44 -15.34
CA TYR A 314 -3.54 -0.75 -15.15
C TYR A 314 -4.06 -1.33 -16.48
N GLN A 315 -4.41 -0.47 -17.45
CA GLN A 315 -4.82 -0.94 -18.78
C GLN A 315 -3.70 -1.70 -19.52
N VAL A 316 -2.44 -1.31 -19.31
CA VAL A 316 -1.27 -2.01 -19.87
C VAL A 316 -1.12 -3.40 -19.23
N TYR A 317 -1.24 -3.50 -17.90
CA TYR A 317 -1.24 -4.79 -17.20
C TYR A 317 -2.39 -5.69 -17.65
N LEU A 318 -3.61 -5.15 -17.73
CA LEU A 318 -4.79 -5.90 -18.14
C LEU A 318 -4.64 -6.45 -19.56
N LYS A 319 -4.14 -5.64 -20.51
CA LYS A 319 -3.87 -6.08 -21.88
C LYS A 319 -2.86 -7.23 -21.92
N PHE A 320 -1.76 -7.12 -21.17
CA PHE A 320 -0.74 -8.17 -21.08
C PHE A 320 -1.32 -9.46 -20.51
N VAL A 321 -2.00 -9.37 -19.36
CA VAL A 321 -2.59 -10.53 -18.67
C VAL A 321 -3.66 -11.20 -19.53
N LYS A 322 -4.56 -10.44 -20.18
CA LYS A 322 -5.54 -11.01 -21.12
C LYS A 322 -4.85 -11.79 -22.24
N SER A 323 -3.76 -11.28 -22.78
CA SER A 323 -3.01 -11.99 -23.82
C SER A 323 -2.38 -13.29 -23.33
N VAL A 324 -1.89 -13.35 -22.09
CA VAL A 324 -1.26 -14.56 -21.55
C VAL A 324 -2.29 -15.60 -21.13
N LEU A 325 -3.35 -15.17 -20.45
CA LEU A 325 -4.36 -16.08 -19.90
C LEU A 325 -5.33 -16.62 -20.95
N ALA A 326 -5.34 -16.07 -22.17
CA ALA A 326 -6.11 -16.62 -23.30
C ALA A 326 -5.71 -18.07 -23.66
N GLU A 327 -4.51 -18.51 -23.28
CA GLU A 327 -4.02 -19.88 -23.48
C GLU A 327 -4.53 -20.86 -22.41
N ILE A 328 -5.22 -20.38 -21.36
CA ILE A 328 -5.80 -21.22 -20.30
C ILE A 328 -7.28 -21.45 -20.60
N PRO A 329 -7.75 -22.70 -20.75
CA PRO A 329 -9.14 -22.98 -21.06
C PRO A 329 -10.07 -22.59 -19.90
N VAL A 330 -11.27 -22.11 -20.25
CA VAL A 330 -12.34 -21.87 -19.26
C VAL A 330 -12.67 -23.18 -18.55
N GLY A 331 -12.76 -23.11 -17.22
CA GLY A 331 -12.99 -24.28 -16.38
C GLY A 331 -11.72 -25.06 -16.05
N ASP A 332 -10.53 -24.52 -16.32
CA ASP A 332 -9.27 -25.10 -15.84
C ASP A 332 -9.36 -25.43 -14.34
N ARG A 333 -9.04 -26.68 -13.99
CA ARG A 333 -9.22 -27.21 -12.64
C ARG A 333 -8.31 -26.54 -11.62
N PHE A 334 -7.08 -26.16 -12.01
CA PHE A 334 -6.13 -25.52 -11.11
C PHE A 334 -6.54 -24.09 -10.82
N VAL A 335 -6.96 -23.33 -11.84
CA VAL A 335 -7.50 -21.98 -11.66
C VAL A 335 -8.78 -21.99 -10.80
N THR A 336 -9.69 -22.92 -11.07
CA THR A 336 -10.95 -23.03 -10.31
C THR A 336 -10.69 -23.32 -8.82
N ARG A 337 -9.80 -24.27 -8.51
CA ARG A 337 -9.40 -24.59 -7.12
C ARG A 337 -8.64 -23.44 -6.47
N TRP A 338 -7.69 -22.84 -7.19
CA TRP A 338 -6.92 -21.67 -6.74
C TRP A 338 -7.83 -20.52 -6.31
N ALA A 339 -8.82 -20.17 -7.14
CA ALA A 339 -9.79 -19.12 -6.85
C ALA A 339 -10.65 -19.46 -5.62
N ASN A 340 -11.10 -20.73 -5.49
CA ASN A 340 -11.84 -21.19 -4.31
C ASN A 340 -11.02 -21.07 -3.02
N TYR A 341 -9.74 -21.46 -3.04
CA TYR A 341 -8.86 -21.33 -1.88
C TYR A 341 -8.66 -19.86 -1.50
N ILE A 342 -8.41 -18.98 -2.47
CA ILE A 342 -8.24 -17.54 -2.17
C ILE A 342 -9.54 -16.93 -1.64
N HIS A 343 -10.69 -17.26 -2.22
CA HIS A 343 -11.99 -16.77 -1.76
C HIS A 343 -12.32 -17.20 -0.33
N GLN A 344 -11.77 -18.34 0.14
CA GLN A 344 -11.93 -18.75 1.53
C GLN A 344 -11.28 -17.74 2.49
N GLU A 345 -10.10 -17.25 2.15
CA GLU A 345 -9.30 -16.29 2.93
C GLU A 345 -9.70 -14.82 2.69
N MET A 346 -10.13 -14.50 1.47
CA MET A 346 -10.48 -13.14 1.02
C MET A 346 -11.80 -13.18 0.26
N LYS A 347 -12.91 -12.95 0.97
CA LYS A 347 -14.29 -13.10 0.45
C LYS A 347 -14.63 -12.22 -0.75
N SER A 348 -13.93 -11.11 -0.94
CA SER A 348 -14.11 -10.21 -2.09
C SER A 348 -13.38 -10.67 -3.35
N PHE A 349 -12.49 -11.65 -3.25
CA PHE A 349 -11.89 -12.31 -4.42
C PHE A 349 -12.93 -13.25 -5.06
N PRO A 350 -13.03 -13.35 -6.39
CA PRO A 350 -13.97 -14.27 -7.04
C PRO A 350 -13.70 -15.74 -6.67
N ASN A 351 -14.76 -16.51 -6.39
CA ASN A 351 -14.64 -17.97 -6.21
C ASN A 351 -14.44 -18.68 -7.56
N GLY A 352 -14.32 -20.01 -7.55
CA GLY A 352 -14.07 -20.83 -8.74
C GLY A 352 -15.18 -20.79 -9.80
N GLU A 353 -16.40 -20.40 -9.47
CA GLU A 353 -17.45 -20.16 -10.47
C GLU A 353 -17.35 -18.72 -11.00
N ASP A 354 -17.22 -17.74 -10.09
CA ASP A 354 -17.22 -16.32 -10.42
C ASP A 354 -15.97 -15.88 -11.19
N ILE A 355 -14.84 -16.57 -11.02
CA ILE A 355 -13.57 -16.26 -11.72
C ILE A 355 -13.71 -16.36 -13.24
N TRP A 356 -14.63 -17.20 -13.73
CA TRP A 356 -14.87 -17.42 -15.16
C TRP A 356 -15.98 -16.54 -15.75
N LYS A 357 -16.64 -15.71 -14.93
CA LYS A 357 -17.68 -14.79 -15.41
C LYS A 357 -17.02 -13.57 -16.06
N GLY A 358 -17.31 -13.34 -17.34
CA GLY A 358 -16.74 -12.22 -18.09
C GLY A 358 -15.20 -12.26 -18.08
N ASP A 359 -14.58 -11.11 -17.84
CA ASP A 359 -13.11 -10.98 -17.80
C ASP A 359 -12.53 -11.10 -16.38
N ASN A 360 -13.29 -11.63 -15.41
CA ASN A 360 -12.90 -11.67 -14.00
C ASN A 360 -11.53 -12.31 -13.75
N PHE A 361 -11.19 -13.40 -14.47
CA PHE A 361 -9.88 -14.04 -14.33
C PHE A 361 -8.72 -13.10 -14.71
N ALA A 362 -8.86 -12.40 -15.84
CA ALA A 362 -7.84 -11.46 -16.29
C ALA A 362 -7.75 -10.24 -15.37
N HIS A 363 -8.89 -9.71 -14.93
CA HIS A 363 -8.97 -8.63 -13.96
C HIS A 363 -8.31 -9.01 -12.63
N ALA A 364 -8.60 -10.20 -12.09
CA ALA A 364 -8.02 -10.66 -10.82
C ALA A 364 -6.49 -10.76 -10.88
N VAL A 365 -5.96 -11.35 -11.95
CA VAL A 365 -4.51 -11.51 -12.12
C VAL A 365 -3.84 -10.17 -12.44
N ALA A 366 -4.43 -9.33 -13.29
CA ALA A 366 -3.87 -8.01 -13.61
C ALA A 366 -3.84 -7.09 -12.39
N SER A 367 -4.90 -7.10 -11.58
CA SER A 367 -4.98 -6.31 -10.36
C SER A 367 -3.95 -6.76 -9.34
N TYR A 368 -3.77 -8.07 -9.15
CA TYR A 368 -2.68 -8.59 -8.31
C TYR A 368 -1.31 -8.09 -8.77
N ILE A 369 -0.96 -8.30 -10.05
CA ILE A 369 0.36 -7.94 -10.57
C ILE A 369 0.59 -6.43 -10.46
N TRP A 370 -0.41 -5.61 -10.80
CA TRP A 370 -0.34 -4.16 -10.66
C TRP A 370 -0.11 -3.75 -9.20
N ASP A 371 -0.85 -4.35 -8.26
CA ASP A 371 -0.86 -3.99 -6.84
C ASP A 371 0.53 -4.21 -6.22
N VAL A 372 1.10 -5.40 -6.40
CA VAL A 372 2.40 -5.79 -5.83
C VAL A 372 3.61 -5.19 -6.57
N SER A 373 3.40 -4.56 -7.74
CA SER A 373 4.45 -3.88 -8.50
C SER A 373 4.28 -2.36 -8.46
N LEU A 374 3.59 -1.77 -9.44
CA LEU A 374 3.43 -0.32 -9.58
C LEU A 374 2.66 0.29 -8.41
N GLY A 375 1.57 -0.33 -7.97
CA GLY A 375 0.72 0.13 -6.86
C GLY A 375 1.55 0.38 -5.60
N HIS A 376 2.25 -0.66 -5.17
CA HIS A 376 3.16 -0.63 -4.03
C HIS A 376 4.34 0.32 -4.23
N ALA A 377 5.03 0.23 -5.38
CA ALA A 377 6.26 0.99 -5.59
C ALA A 377 6.00 2.51 -5.64
N ALA A 378 4.92 2.94 -6.30
CA ALA A 378 4.55 4.35 -6.40
C ALA A 378 4.17 4.96 -5.04
N ASP A 379 3.51 4.20 -4.17
CA ASP A 379 3.21 4.65 -2.80
C ASP A 379 4.49 4.98 -2.03
N HIS A 380 5.45 4.04 -2.04
CA HIS A 380 6.74 4.23 -1.38
C HIS A 380 7.52 5.42 -1.94
N LYS A 381 7.63 5.53 -3.27
CA LYS A 381 8.37 6.62 -3.90
C LYS A 381 7.75 7.97 -3.59
N THR A 382 6.45 8.13 -3.81
CA THR A 382 5.78 9.42 -3.60
C THR A 382 5.77 9.83 -2.13
N TYR A 383 5.59 8.88 -1.20
CA TYR A 383 5.69 9.17 0.23
C TYR A 383 7.11 9.60 0.63
N ALA A 384 8.14 8.88 0.16
CA ALA A 384 9.53 9.16 0.49
C ALA A 384 10.06 10.47 -0.12
N GLU A 385 9.42 10.97 -1.17
CA GLU A 385 9.73 12.26 -1.81
C GLU A 385 9.13 13.47 -1.06
N ILE A 386 8.12 13.26 -0.18
CA ILE A 386 7.61 14.34 0.68
C ILE A 386 8.73 14.79 1.63
N PRO A 387 9.07 16.09 1.69
CA PRO A 387 10.16 16.57 2.55
C PRO A 387 9.95 16.17 4.02
N ILE A 388 10.87 15.36 4.54
CA ILE A 388 10.80 14.77 5.89
C ILE A 388 10.59 15.81 7.00
N ASN A 389 11.27 16.96 6.89
CA ASN A 389 11.16 18.04 7.88
C ASN A 389 9.88 18.88 7.73
N LYS A 390 9.02 18.57 6.75
CA LYS A 390 7.69 19.17 6.54
C LYS A 390 6.54 18.19 6.81
N ASN A 391 6.83 16.90 6.90
CA ASN A 391 5.85 15.82 7.10
C ASN A 391 6.15 15.02 8.39
N PRO A 392 6.02 15.63 9.58
CA PRO A 392 6.36 14.96 10.82
C PRO A 392 5.36 13.86 11.17
N LEU A 393 5.84 12.67 11.52
CA LEU A 393 5.00 11.61 12.10
C LEU A 393 4.72 11.80 13.60
N ARG A 394 5.47 12.68 14.27
CA ARG A 394 5.29 13.04 15.69
C ARG A 394 5.12 14.54 15.85
N ILE A 395 4.08 14.91 16.58
CA ILE A 395 3.81 16.28 16.99
C ILE A 395 3.87 16.35 18.52
N ARG A 396 4.66 17.28 19.06
CA ARG A 396 4.83 17.50 20.52
C ARG A 396 4.17 18.79 21.03
N VAL A 397 3.51 19.52 20.15
CA VAL A 397 2.71 20.69 20.50
C VAL A 397 1.27 20.23 20.66
N GLU A 398 0.70 20.51 21.81
CA GLU A 398 -0.72 20.25 22.07
C GLU A 398 -1.59 21.16 21.22
N THR A 399 -2.64 20.60 20.63
CA THR A 399 -3.66 21.38 19.93
C THR A 399 -4.46 22.19 20.94
N PRO A 400 -4.53 23.53 20.81
CA PRO A 400 -5.38 24.35 21.66
C PRO A 400 -6.84 23.89 21.60
N HIS A 401 -7.61 24.03 22.68
CA HIS A 401 -9.03 23.64 22.74
C HIS A 401 -9.98 24.62 22.03
N PHE A 402 -9.51 25.81 21.67
CA PHE A 402 -10.29 26.86 21.02
C PHE A 402 -9.36 27.79 20.22
N LYS A 403 -9.94 28.59 19.31
CA LYS A 403 -9.22 29.64 18.57
C LYS A 403 -8.74 30.74 19.52
N ASN A 404 -7.44 30.75 19.83
CA ASN A 404 -6.83 31.80 20.64
C ASN A 404 -6.00 32.79 19.77
N PRO A 405 -6.43 34.04 19.57
CA PRO A 405 -5.67 35.01 18.77
C PRO A 405 -4.20 35.21 19.21
N GLY A 406 -3.88 34.92 20.49
CA GLY A 406 -2.53 35.00 21.03
C GLY A 406 -1.67 33.75 20.86
N PHE A 407 -2.19 32.66 20.27
CA PHE A 407 -1.41 31.44 20.03
C PHE A 407 -0.24 31.71 19.10
N LYS A 408 0.95 31.21 19.47
CA LYS A 408 2.16 31.27 18.67
C LYS A 408 2.81 29.91 18.54
N LEU A 409 2.94 29.44 17.31
CA LEU A 409 3.52 28.14 17.03
C LEU A 409 5.05 28.24 16.97
N ASN A 410 5.74 27.47 17.81
CA ASN A 410 7.18 27.32 17.72
C ASN A 410 7.53 26.04 16.95
N LEU A 411 7.98 26.19 15.70
CA LEU A 411 8.33 25.07 14.81
C LEU A 411 9.42 24.15 15.39
N LYS A 412 10.31 24.65 16.25
CA LYS A 412 11.31 23.82 16.93
C LYS A 412 10.72 22.88 17.97
N LYS A 413 9.51 23.19 18.45
CA LYS A 413 8.77 22.37 19.42
C LYS A 413 7.76 21.42 18.77
N VAL A 414 7.43 21.58 17.48
CA VAL A 414 6.51 20.68 16.77
C VAL A 414 7.08 19.26 16.74
N ALA A 415 8.31 19.10 16.26
CA ALA A 415 9.03 17.82 16.30
C ALA A 415 10.50 18.05 16.70
N GLY A 416 10.98 17.28 17.66
CA GLY A 416 12.35 17.39 18.13
C GLY A 416 13.36 16.79 17.16
N VAL A 417 14.64 17.08 17.37
CA VAL A 417 15.75 16.50 16.57
C VAL A 417 15.71 14.97 16.55
N ILE A 418 15.40 14.34 17.69
CA ILE A 418 15.33 12.88 17.77
C ILE A 418 14.14 12.32 16.98
N ASP A 419 13.00 13.00 16.94
CA ASP A 419 11.85 12.57 16.15
C ASP A 419 12.16 12.63 14.65
N GLN A 420 12.81 13.72 14.23
CA GLN A 420 13.24 13.90 12.85
C GLN A 420 14.33 12.89 12.46
N MET A 421 15.30 12.62 13.34
CA MET A 421 16.33 11.59 13.11
C MET A 421 15.70 10.20 12.94
N LYS A 422 14.74 9.83 13.81
CA LYS A 422 13.98 8.58 13.69
C LYS A 422 13.24 8.49 12.37
N LEU A 423 12.63 9.59 11.91
CA LEU A 423 11.94 9.63 10.62
C LEU A 423 12.91 9.53 9.43
N VAL A 424 14.08 10.17 9.49
CA VAL A 424 15.12 10.02 8.46
C VAL A 424 15.62 8.57 8.38
N MET A 425 15.84 7.92 9.53
CA MET A 425 16.18 6.51 9.61
C MET A 425 15.08 5.64 9.01
N ALA A 426 13.82 5.87 9.41
CA ALA A 426 12.68 5.12 8.90
C ALA A 426 12.54 5.27 7.38
N ASN A 427 12.72 6.48 6.86
CA ASN A 427 12.67 6.74 5.43
C ASN A 427 13.76 5.97 4.68
N ARG A 428 15.00 5.97 5.19
CA ARG A 428 16.10 5.23 4.55
C ARG A 428 15.88 3.72 4.57
N MET A 429 15.38 3.21 5.68
CA MET A 429 15.28 1.78 5.91
C MET A 429 14.05 1.20 5.20
N PHE A 430 12.88 1.79 5.42
CA PHE A 430 11.57 1.19 5.10
C PHE A 430 10.79 1.93 4.01
N PHE A 431 10.83 3.28 3.97
CA PHE A 431 9.91 4.01 3.09
C PHE A 431 10.47 4.26 1.69
N MET A 432 11.75 4.60 1.58
CA MET A 432 12.37 4.90 0.29
C MET A 432 12.62 3.61 -0.50
N PRO A 433 12.23 3.56 -1.78
CA PRO A 433 12.46 2.40 -2.63
C PRO A 433 13.91 1.91 -2.64
N THR A 434 14.09 0.60 -2.53
CA THR A 434 15.38 -0.08 -2.73
C THR A 434 15.17 -1.35 -3.55
N ASN A 435 15.16 -1.20 -4.87
CA ASN A 435 14.78 -2.27 -5.78
C ASN A 435 15.82 -3.42 -5.78
N VAL A 436 15.35 -4.65 -5.57
CA VAL A 436 16.14 -5.88 -5.76
C VAL A 436 15.99 -6.38 -7.19
N SER A 437 14.76 -6.35 -7.71
CA SER A 437 14.43 -6.66 -9.09
C SER A 437 13.35 -5.70 -9.60
N THR A 438 13.32 -5.51 -10.91
CA THR A 438 12.43 -4.54 -11.57
C THR A 438 11.54 -5.26 -12.57
N LEU A 439 10.30 -4.79 -12.71
CA LEU A 439 9.27 -5.35 -13.57
C LEU A 439 9.75 -5.55 -15.02
N ILE A 440 10.43 -4.55 -15.57
CA ILE A 440 10.91 -4.60 -16.96
C ILE A 440 11.99 -5.68 -17.20
N LYS A 441 12.64 -6.15 -16.13
CA LYS A 441 13.71 -7.17 -16.18
C LYS A 441 13.19 -8.58 -15.92
N ILE A 442 11.90 -8.75 -15.65
CA ILE A 442 11.32 -10.08 -15.43
C ILE A 442 11.50 -10.95 -16.67
N ASP A 443 11.90 -12.20 -16.42
CA ASP A 443 11.77 -13.30 -17.35
C ASP A 443 10.74 -14.29 -16.79
N TYR A 444 9.58 -14.37 -17.45
CA TYR A 444 8.49 -15.26 -17.06
C TYR A 444 8.78 -16.74 -17.38
N ASN A 445 9.85 -17.04 -18.13
CA ASN A 445 10.21 -18.39 -18.56
C ASN A 445 9.04 -19.13 -19.25
N PHE A 446 8.22 -18.41 -20.01
CA PHE A 446 7.10 -19.03 -20.72
C PHE A 446 7.59 -20.07 -21.74
N PRO A 447 6.92 -21.24 -21.83
CA PRO A 447 7.32 -22.30 -22.74
C PRO A 447 6.88 -22.01 -24.19
N LEU A 448 5.86 -21.16 -24.37
CA LEU A 448 5.29 -20.86 -25.68
C LEU A 448 5.88 -19.56 -26.26
N PRO A 449 6.37 -19.57 -27.51
CA PRO A 449 6.86 -18.34 -28.17
C PRO A 449 5.84 -17.21 -28.23
N ALA A 450 4.55 -17.53 -28.33
CA ALA A 450 3.48 -16.52 -28.32
C ALA A 450 3.44 -15.76 -26.98
N LEU A 451 3.58 -16.47 -25.86
CA LEU A 451 3.59 -15.88 -24.52
C LEU A 451 4.86 -15.06 -24.26
N GLN A 452 6.02 -15.53 -24.76
CA GLN A 452 7.27 -14.76 -24.73
C GLN A 452 7.11 -13.42 -25.48
N LYS A 453 6.50 -13.45 -26.67
CA LYS A 453 6.18 -12.25 -27.44
C LYS A 453 5.21 -11.32 -26.68
N SER A 454 4.22 -11.86 -25.96
CA SER A 454 3.33 -11.05 -25.12
C SER A 454 4.08 -10.35 -23.99
N ALA A 455 5.05 -11.03 -23.35
CA ALA A 455 5.91 -10.41 -22.34
C ALA A 455 6.82 -9.32 -22.92
N GLU A 456 7.40 -9.53 -24.11
CA GLU A 456 8.17 -8.49 -24.81
C GLU A 456 7.31 -7.28 -25.19
N GLN A 457 6.08 -7.52 -25.65
CA GLN A 457 5.16 -6.46 -26.01
C GLN A 457 4.71 -5.67 -24.77
N PHE A 458 4.45 -6.34 -23.64
CA PHE A 458 4.15 -5.68 -22.38
C PHE A 458 5.24 -4.68 -21.98
N LYS A 459 6.51 -5.08 -22.07
CA LYS A 459 7.64 -4.19 -21.77
C LYS A 459 7.65 -2.94 -22.68
N LYS A 460 7.35 -3.11 -23.96
CA LYS A 460 7.24 -1.99 -24.91
C LYS A 460 6.04 -1.08 -24.58
N ASP A 461 4.89 -1.69 -24.32
CA ASP A 461 3.66 -0.96 -23.98
C ASP A 461 3.83 -0.13 -22.69
N MET A 462 4.62 -0.60 -21.72
CA MET A 462 4.96 0.16 -20.51
C MET A 462 5.72 1.45 -20.84
N TYR A 463 6.79 1.39 -21.65
CA TYR A 463 7.54 2.59 -22.06
C TYR A 463 6.73 3.49 -22.99
N GLU A 464 5.91 2.93 -23.87
CA GLU A 464 5.00 3.69 -24.72
C GLU A 464 3.98 4.46 -23.88
N HIS A 465 3.41 3.81 -22.85
CA HIS A 465 2.49 4.48 -21.93
C HIS A 465 3.20 5.61 -21.17
N GLU A 466 4.38 5.35 -20.61
CA GLU A 466 5.19 6.36 -19.92
C GLU A 466 5.45 7.60 -20.78
N SER A 467 5.86 7.39 -22.03
CA SER A 467 6.15 8.46 -23.00
C SER A 467 4.92 9.30 -23.36
N ASN A 468 3.72 8.76 -23.14
CA ASN A 468 2.45 9.38 -23.48
C ASN A 468 1.67 9.91 -22.25
N LEU A 469 2.23 9.79 -21.03
CA LEU A 469 1.59 10.26 -19.81
C LEU A 469 1.17 11.73 -19.93
N LYS A 470 -0.08 12.01 -19.52
CA LYS A 470 -0.64 13.38 -19.45
C LYS A 470 -0.60 13.97 -18.05
N VAL A 471 -0.05 13.20 -17.10
CA VAL A 471 0.09 13.54 -15.69
C VAL A 471 1.54 13.34 -15.28
N ARG A 472 1.90 13.78 -14.06
CA ARG A 472 3.23 13.55 -13.50
C ARG A 472 3.57 12.05 -13.54
N ASN A 473 4.80 11.74 -13.92
CA ASN A 473 5.33 10.39 -13.75
C ASN A 473 5.71 10.17 -12.28
N PHE A 474 4.92 9.38 -11.56
CA PHE A 474 5.12 9.09 -10.13
C PHE A 474 6.07 7.92 -9.89
N MET A 475 6.33 7.09 -10.90
CA MET A 475 7.25 5.96 -10.83
C MET A 475 7.77 5.64 -12.23
N PRO A 476 9.05 5.97 -12.54
CA PRO A 476 9.66 5.60 -13.81
C PRO A 476 9.58 4.10 -14.07
N VAL A 477 9.34 3.69 -15.32
CA VAL A 477 9.19 2.27 -15.70
C VAL A 477 10.37 1.41 -15.25
N ASP A 478 11.58 1.96 -15.33
CA ASP A 478 12.82 1.28 -14.89
C ASP A 478 12.93 1.11 -13.38
N GLU A 479 12.14 1.86 -12.60
CA GLU A 479 12.11 1.82 -11.15
C GLU A 479 10.92 1.01 -10.59
N ILE A 480 9.99 0.56 -11.43
CA ILE A 480 8.87 -0.29 -10.99
C ILE A 480 9.43 -1.65 -10.54
N THR A 481 9.18 -2.05 -9.29
CA THR A 481 9.62 -3.35 -8.77
C THR A 481 8.84 -4.49 -9.38
N ALA A 482 9.44 -5.69 -9.41
CA ALA A 482 8.71 -6.89 -9.83
C ALA A 482 7.65 -7.31 -8.80
N SER A 483 7.89 -7.00 -7.52
CA SER A 483 7.10 -7.44 -6.37
C SER A 483 7.25 -6.46 -5.20
N ILE A 484 6.66 -6.80 -4.05
CA ILE A 484 6.89 -6.12 -2.76
C ILE A 484 8.26 -6.50 -2.21
N GLN A 485 9.18 -5.53 -2.08
CA GLN A 485 10.61 -5.79 -1.80
C GLN A 485 11.27 -4.92 -0.71
N TYR A 486 10.62 -3.85 -0.25
CA TYR A 486 11.17 -2.94 0.76
C TYR A 486 10.15 -2.58 1.82
#